data_AF-A0A1I2UQH0-F1
#
_entry.id   AF-A0A1I2UQH0-F1
#
_cell.length_a   1.000
_cell.length_b   1.000
_cell.length_c   1.000
_cell.angle_alpha   90.00
_cell.angle_beta   90.00
_cell.angle_gamma   90.00
#
_symmetry.space_group_name_H-M   'P 1'
#
loop_
_entity.id
_entity.type
_entity.pdbx_description
1 polymer ?
#
loop_
_entity_poly.entity_id
_entity_poly.type
_entity_poly.pdbx_seq_one_letter_code
_entity_poly.pdbx_strand_id
1 'polypeptide(L)'
;MRLGGASGAIGVTIQQYLRYETGNARISCGKLYTIARTFGVPISAFFRDTSIENYADESDTEMRSLFRDDLCLDLLRAYEAIPSRFQRRKVLDIVRAAARIKATER
;
A
#
# COMPACT_ATOMS: atom_id res chain seq x y z
N MET A 1 -21.19 27.08 12.01
CA MET A 1 -19.98 26.25 11.79
C MET A 1 -20.25 25.33 10.60
N ARG A 2 -19.47 25.45 9.52
CA ARG A 2 -19.69 24.78 8.23
C ARG A 2 -19.36 23.28 8.37
N LEU A 3 -20.37 22.41 8.31
CA LEU A 3 -20.20 20.94 8.27
C LEU A 3 -20.78 20.31 6.99
N GLY A 4 -20.88 21.07 5.90
CA GLY A 4 -21.54 20.63 4.66
C GLY A 4 -20.64 20.07 3.56
N GLY A 5 -19.31 20.14 3.71
CA GLY A 5 -18.38 19.82 2.61
C GLY A 5 -18.34 18.33 2.24
N ALA A 6 -18.12 17.46 3.21
CA ALA A 6 -17.96 16.03 2.97
C ALA A 6 -19.30 15.30 2.78
N SER A 7 -20.33 15.63 3.57
CA SER A 7 -21.63 14.97 3.48
C SER A 7 -22.32 15.20 2.14
N GLY A 8 -22.19 16.41 1.57
CA GLY A 8 -22.72 16.75 0.25
C GLY A 8 -22.02 15.99 -0.88
N ALA A 9 -20.69 15.80 -0.78
CA ALA A 9 -19.90 15.08 -1.78
C ALA A 9 -20.17 13.57 -1.79
N ILE A 10 -20.69 13.02 -0.68
CA ILE A 10 -20.93 11.59 -0.48
C ILE A 10 -22.43 11.22 -0.62
N GLY A 11 -23.32 12.22 -0.65
CA GLY A 11 -24.77 11.98 -0.69
C GLY A 11 -25.28 11.27 0.57
N VAL A 12 -24.83 11.71 1.75
CA VAL A 12 -25.28 11.25 3.06
C VAL A 12 -25.80 12.41 3.88
N THR A 13 -26.75 12.14 4.77
CA THR A 13 -27.17 13.15 5.75
C THR A 13 -26.02 13.43 6.72
N ILE A 14 -25.98 14.64 7.31
CA ILE A 14 -24.98 15.00 8.32
C ILE A 14 -25.02 14.03 9.52
N GLN A 15 -26.21 13.57 9.89
CA GLN A 15 -26.38 12.56 10.95
C GLN A 15 -25.78 11.20 10.55
N GLN A 16 -25.90 10.78 9.29
CA GLN A 16 -25.27 9.55 8.78
C GLN A 16 -23.76 9.68 8.72
N TYR A 17 -23.25 10.83 8.28
CA TYR A 17 -21.82 11.13 8.27
C TYR A 17 -21.23 10.98 9.68
N LEU A 18 -21.84 11.64 10.67
CA LEU A 18 -21.41 11.54 12.08
C LEU A 18 -21.47 10.10 12.59
N ARG A 19 -22.50 9.32 12.23
CA ARG A 19 -22.59 7.90 12.60
C ARG A 19 -21.50 7.03 11.97
N TYR A 20 -21.04 7.37 10.77
CA TYR A 20 -19.91 6.70 10.13
C TYR A 20 -18.58 7.09 10.78
N GLU A 21 -18.42 8.36 11.17
CA GLU A 21 -17.24 8.79 11.92
C GLU A 21 -17.13 8.10 13.29
N THR A 22 -18.26 7.91 13.99
CA THR A 22 -18.27 7.24 15.31
C THR A 22 -18.31 5.72 15.24
N GLY A 23 -18.33 5.11 14.04
CA GLY A 23 -18.37 3.65 13.86
C GLY A 23 -19.66 2.95 14.30
N ASN A 24 -20.72 3.70 14.61
CA ASN A 24 -22.00 3.16 15.13
C ASN A 24 -23.01 2.80 14.02
N ALA A 25 -22.58 2.79 12.76
CA ALA A 25 -23.39 2.38 11.62
C ALA A 25 -22.55 1.58 10.62
N ARG A 26 -23.12 0.48 10.11
CA ARG A 26 -22.55 -0.26 8.98
C ARG A 26 -22.74 0.53 7.68
N ILE A 27 -21.74 0.50 6.82
CA ILE A 27 -21.77 1.10 5.49
C ILE A 27 -21.87 0.00 4.42
N SER A 28 -22.64 0.22 3.36
CA SER A 28 -22.69 -0.72 2.23
C SER A 28 -21.43 -0.61 1.36
N CYS A 29 -20.98 -1.72 0.77
CA CYS A 29 -19.79 -1.74 -0.09
C CYS A 29 -19.88 -0.75 -1.25
N GLY A 30 -21.06 -0.64 -1.90
CA GLY A 30 -21.28 0.32 -2.98
C GLY A 30 -21.09 1.77 -2.53
N LYS A 31 -21.50 2.11 -1.31
CA LYS A 31 -21.35 3.47 -0.78
C LYS A 31 -19.91 3.77 -0.37
N LEU A 32 -19.22 2.80 0.22
CA LEU A 32 -17.80 2.90 0.52
C LEU A 32 -16.96 3.09 -0.76
N TYR A 33 -17.31 2.39 -1.84
CA TYR A 33 -16.66 2.56 -3.14
C TYR A 33 -16.86 3.97 -3.72
N THR A 34 -18.09 4.51 -3.65
CA THR A 34 -18.35 5.90 -4.08
C THR A 34 -17.53 6.90 -3.26
N ILE A 35 -17.45 6.71 -1.94
CA ILE A 35 -16.64 7.54 -1.05
C ILE A 35 -15.15 7.51 -1.46
N ALA A 36 -14.60 6.32 -1.67
CA ALA A 36 -13.21 6.15 -2.08
C ALA A 36 -12.91 6.89 -3.40
N ARG A 37 -13.81 6.80 -4.38
CA ARG A 37 -13.71 7.54 -5.64
C ARG A 37 -13.77 9.05 -5.45
N THR A 38 -14.69 9.54 -4.61
CA THR A 38 -14.83 10.98 -4.34
C THR A 38 -13.57 11.55 -3.68
N PHE A 39 -12.93 10.79 -2.79
CA PHE A 39 -11.69 11.19 -2.12
C PHE A 39 -10.42 10.88 -2.95
N GLY A 40 -10.55 10.23 -4.11
CA GLY A 40 -9.39 9.89 -4.96
C GLY A 40 -8.43 8.88 -4.34
N VAL A 41 -8.89 8.06 -3.41
CA VAL A 41 -8.07 7.04 -2.71
C VAL A 41 -8.53 5.63 -3.08
N PRO A 42 -7.65 4.63 -3.08
CA PRO A 42 -8.07 3.24 -3.22
C PRO A 42 -8.97 2.84 -2.05
N ILE A 43 -9.99 2.02 -2.30
CA ILE A 43 -10.95 1.58 -1.27
C ILE A 43 -10.27 0.86 -0.09
N SER A 44 -9.11 0.23 -0.33
CA SER A 44 -8.27 -0.40 0.70
C SER A 44 -7.75 0.57 1.75
N ALA A 45 -7.66 1.88 1.45
CA ALA A 45 -7.21 2.88 2.40
C ALA A 45 -8.10 3.00 3.65
N PHE A 46 -9.39 2.66 3.55
CA PHE A 46 -10.34 2.66 4.67
C PHE A 46 -10.19 1.45 5.62
N PHE A 47 -9.37 0.48 5.26
CA PHE A 47 -9.16 -0.77 6.01
C PHE A 47 -7.74 -0.91 6.58
N ARG A 48 -6.99 0.19 6.62
CA ARG A 48 -5.56 0.20 7.00
C ARG A 48 -5.30 -0.21 8.46
N ASP A 49 -6.25 0.07 9.36
CA ASP A 49 -6.15 -0.21 10.80
C ASP A 49 -7.09 -1.33 11.26
N THR A 50 -7.95 -1.85 10.38
CA THR A 50 -8.56 -3.15 10.64
C THR A 50 -7.46 -4.16 10.48
N SER A 51 -6.98 -4.68 11.60
CA SER A 51 -6.24 -5.94 11.70
C SER A 51 -7.08 -7.05 11.08
N ILE A 52 -7.17 -7.05 9.75
CA ILE A 52 -7.37 -8.26 8.99
C ILE A 52 -6.00 -8.95 9.08
N GLU A 53 -5.68 -9.45 10.27
CA GLU A 53 -4.46 -10.21 10.61
C GLU A 53 -4.30 -11.48 9.75
N ASN A 54 -5.25 -11.74 8.85
CA ASN A 54 -5.22 -12.85 7.91
C ASN A 54 -5.14 -12.42 6.42
N TYR A 55 -5.08 -11.12 6.11
CA TYR A 55 -4.92 -10.62 4.72
C TYR A 55 -3.97 -9.41 4.58
N ALA A 56 -3.25 -9.01 5.64
CA ALA A 56 -1.96 -8.37 5.43
C ALA A 56 -1.03 -9.44 4.88
N ASP A 57 -1.21 -9.68 3.58
CA ASP A 57 -0.47 -10.56 2.71
C ASP A 57 1.02 -10.42 3.10
N GLU A 58 1.71 -11.53 3.40
CA GLU A 58 3.12 -11.50 3.83
C GLU A 58 3.97 -10.62 2.89
N SER A 59 3.54 -10.55 1.62
CA SER A 59 4.00 -9.64 0.58
C SER A 59 4.06 -8.16 1.00
N ASP A 60 3.06 -7.60 1.69
CA ASP A 60 2.98 -6.19 2.04
C ASP A 60 3.89 -5.85 3.23
N THR A 61 4.07 -6.80 4.15
CA THR A 61 5.03 -6.69 5.26
C THR A 61 6.46 -6.84 4.78
N GLU A 62 6.73 -7.80 3.88
CA GLU A 62 8.02 -7.97 3.22
C GLU A 62 8.36 -6.72 2.37
N MET A 63 7.42 -6.22 1.57
CA MET A 63 7.62 -5.04 0.74
C MET A 63 7.95 -3.81 1.60
N ARG A 64 7.22 -3.60 2.70
CA ARG A 64 7.52 -2.55 3.69
C ARG A 64 8.89 -2.71 4.35
N SER A 65 9.34 -3.94 4.56
CA SER A 65 10.67 -4.20 5.10
C SER A 65 11.78 -3.85 4.10
N LEU A 66 11.59 -4.17 2.81
CA LEU A 66 12.53 -3.83 1.73
C LEU A 66 12.66 -2.33 1.53
N PHE A 67 11.55 -1.59 1.62
CA PHE A 67 11.56 -0.13 1.51
C PHE A 67 12.17 0.60 2.72
N ARG A 68 12.47 -0.10 3.83
CA ARG A 68 13.20 0.46 4.98
C ARG A 68 14.72 0.31 4.84
N ASP A 69 15.19 -0.53 3.93
CA ASP A 69 16.63 -0.73 3.69
C ASP A 69 17.11 0.16 2.55
N ASP A 70 17.92 1.16 2.89
CA ASP A 70 18.50 2.11 1.93
C ASP A 70 19.31 1.41 0.83
N LEU A 71 20.00 0.31 1.17
CA LEU A 71 20.77 -0.48 0.19
C LEU A 71 19.84 -1.19 -0.82
N CYS A 72 18.67 -1.63 -0.35
CA CYS A 72 17.67 -2.26 -1.20
C CYS A 72 17.06 -1.25 -2.19
N LEU A 73 16.77 -0.04 -1.72
CA LEU A 73 16.29 1.06 -2.54
C LEU A 73 17.30 1.47 -3.61
N ASP A 74 18.58 1.56 -3.25
CA ASP A 74 19.65 1.92 -4.19
C ASP A 74 19.86 0.83 -5.24
N LEU A 75 19.79 -0.45 -4.86
CA LEU A 75 19.82 -1.56 -5.82
C LEU A 75 18.65 -1.49 -6.80
N LEU A 76 17.44 -1.20 -6.31
CA LEU A 76 16.24 -1.07 -7.15
C LEU A 76 16.37 0.10 -8.14
N ARG A 77 16.85 1.26 -7.67
CA ARG A 77 17.10 2.44 -8.53
C ARG A 77 18.14 2.14 -9.60
N ALA A 78 19.25 1.51 -9.22
CA ALA A 78 20.30 1.11 -10.16
C ALA A 78 19.79 0.08 -11.19
N TYR A 79 18.95 -0.87 -10.76
CA TYR A 79 18.33 -1.85 -11.65
C TYR A 79 17.37 -1.21 -12.64
N GLU A 80 16.53 -0.25 -12.20
CA GLU A 80 15.59 0.45 -13.09
C GLU A 80 16.31 1.33 -14.12
N ALA A 81 17.46 1.90 -13.78
CA ALA A 81 18.28 2.70 -14.70
C ALA A 81 18.84 1.89 -15.90
N ILE A 82 18.79 0.55 -15.86
CA ILE A 82 19.27 -0.32 -16.95
C ILE A 82 18.15 -0.49 -18.00
N PRO A 83 18.29 0.00 -19.25
CA PRO A 83 17.22 -0.10 -20.25
C PRO A 83 17.11 -1.49 -20.89
N SER A 84 18.22 -2.23 -20.98
CA SER A 84 18.24 -3.54 -21.63
C SER A 84 17.76 -4.66 -20.70
N ARG A 85 16.68 -5.35 -21.11
CA ARG A 85 16.17 -6.53 -20.40
C ARG A 85 17.23 -7.64 -20.25
N PHE A 86 18.13 -7.76 -21.23
CA PHE A 86 19.23 -8.73 -21.17
C PHE A 86 20.25 -8.37 -20.08
N GLN A 87 20.62 -7.09 -19.96
CA GLN A 87 21.52 -6.63 -18.91
C GLN A 87 20.90 -6.76 -17.53
N ARG A 88 19.60 -6.39 -17.38
CA ARG A 88 18.83 -6.62 -16.14
C ARG A 88 18.89 -8.08 -15.70
N ARG A 89 18.74 -9.03 -16.65
CA ARG A 89 18.86 -10.46 -16.36
C ARG A 89 20.25 -10.84 -15.84
N LYS A 90 21.32 -10.34 -16.47
CA LYS A 90 22.70 -10.62 -16.03
C LYS A 90 23.01 -10.07 -14.65
N VAL A 91 22.55 -8.86 -14.33
CA VAL A 91 22.67 -8.30 -12.98
C VAL A 91 21.96 -9.18 -11.96
N LEU A 92 20.74 -9.64 -12.27
CA LEU A 92 20.01 -10.56 -11.39
C LEU A 92 20.77 -11.88 -11.17
N ASP A 93 21.41 -12.42 -12.22
CA ASP A 93 22.21 -13.64 -12.11
C ASP A 93 23.41 -13.45 -11.17
N ILE A 94 24.08 -12.27 -11.22
CA ILE A 94 25.19 -11.93 -10.31
C ILE A 94 24.70 -11.83 -8.86
N VAL A 95 23.60 -11.10 -8.60
CA VAL A 95 23.03 -10.97 -7.25
C VAL A 95 22.67 -12.34 -6.67
N ARG A 96 22.07 -13.22 -7.49
CA ARG A 96 21.76 -14.61 -7.09
C ARG A 96 23.01 -15.45 -6.84
N ALA A 97 24.06 -15.26 -7.63
CA ALA A 97 25.33 -15.93 -7.42
C ALA A 97 25.96 -15.48 -6.08
N ALA A 98 25.97 -14.17 -5.82
CA ALA A 98 26.46 -13.60 -4.56
C ALA A 98 25.68 -14.14 -3.35
N ALA A 99 24.35 -14.22 -3.43
CA ALA A 99 23.51 -14.77 -2.35
C ALA A 99 23.79 -16.25 -2.03
N ARG A 100 24.36 -17.02 -2.98
CA ARG A 100 24.75 -18.42 -2.78
C ARG A 100 26.15 -18.56 -2.17
N ILE A 101 26.97 -17.52 -2.24
CA ILE A 101 28.26 -17.48 -1.56
C ILE A 101 27.93 -17.30 -0.08
N LYS A 102 27.92 -18.41 0.69
CA LYS A 102 27.86 -18.33 2.15
C LYS A 102 28.99 -17.42 2.60
N ALA A 103 28.66 -16.42 3.43
CA ALA A 103 29.64 -15.57 4.07
C ALA A 103 30.67 -16.47 4.76
N THR A 104 31.88 -16.50 4.20
CA THR A 104 33.03 -16.94 4.96
C THR A 104 33.35 -15.74 5.84
N GLU A 105 32.67 -15.67 6.98
CA GLU A 105 32.94 -14.65 8.00
C GLU A 105 34.44 -14.69 8.33
N ARG A 106 35.08 -13.52 8.26
CA ARG A 106 36.37 -13.22 8.86
C ARG A 106 36.16 -12.12 9.88
#